data_AF-D9WJK3-F1
#
_entry.id   AF-D9WJK3-F1
#
_cell.length_a   1.000
_cell.length_b   1.000
_cell.length_c   1.000
_cell.angle_alpha   90.00
_cell.angle_beta   90.00
_cell.angle_gamma   90.00
#
_symmetry.space_group_name_H-M   'P 1'
#
loop_
_entity.id
_entity.type
_entity.pdbx_description
1 polymer ?
#
loop_
_entity_poly.entity_id
_entity_poly.type
_entity_poly.pdbx_seq_one_letter_code
_entity_poly.pdbx_strand_id
1 'polypeptide(L)'
;MPWARSSRPSSDSSPAAGASAERWCSAPWATASPSSPSSACPRPGAVNWSDDKGREHDMSATTPLADPARAREMFRSGLSSPTAGWAPGYAQANLIAVPADWAEDVRLFCRRNPAPCPVLDETGPGSVATRLADGADLRTDFPGYRVWEHGELVAEPAEVTAHWRDDLVAFLIGCSFTFETALAAAGVPLRHIEQGRNVPMYVTDRQCRPAGRLSGPMVVSMRPIPSGLVPTAREVSGTMPAVHGAPVHEGDPAQLGIRDLSGPDFGDSVEFRTGDIPVFWACGVTPQAAVMASRPPFAITHSPGRMLVTDVRDEEYRTS
;
A
#
# COMPACT_ATOMS: atom_id res chain seq x y z
N MET A 1 35.60 -66.67 9.68
CA MET A 1 35.01 -65.32 9.75
C MET A 1 33.60 -65.40 9.17
N PRO A 2 32.64 -65.81 10.00
CA PRO A 2 31.60 -64.88 10.47
C PRO A 2 31.15 -65.15 11.93
N TRP A 3 30.67 -64.12 12.65
CA TRP A 3 29.95 -64.21 13.93
C TRP A 3 29.23 -62.85 14.11
N ALA A 4 27.90 -62.70 14.03
CA ALA A 4 26.78 -63.17 14.84
C ALA A 4 26.35 -62.21 15.99
N ARG A 5 25.17 -61.61 15.76
CA ARG A 5 24.01 -61.32 16.64
C ARG A 5 24.08 -60.40 17.89
N SER A 6 22.95 -59.67 18.00
CA SER A 6 22.19 -59.20 19.18
C SER A 6 22.75 -57.98 19.91
N SER A 7 21.99 -57.02 20.46
CA SER A 7 20.65 -57.05 21.08
C SER A 7 20.11 -55.60 21.21
N ARG A 8 18.79 -55.39 21.20
CA ARG A 8 18.15 -54.28 21.96
C ARG A 8 17.91 -54.76 23.40
N PRO A 9 17.90 -53.85 24.40
CA PRO A 9 16.61 -53.45 24.97
C PRO A 9 16.52 -51.98 25.42
N SER A 10 15.27 -51.58 25.67
CA SER A 10 14.73 -50.35 26.26
C SER A 10 15.12 -50.11 27.73
N SER A 11 15.18 -48.84 28.17
CA SER A 11 14.47 -48.37 29.38
C SER A 11 14.58 -46.84 29.57
N ASP A 12 13.49 -46.32 30.15
CA ASP A 12 13.19 -44.95 30.59
C ASP A 12 14.21 -44.33 31.56
N SER A 13 14.29 -42.99 31.54
CA SER A 13 14.11 -42.16 32.75
C SER A 13 13.96 -40.67 32.41
N SER A 14 12.88 -40.05 32.93
CA SER A 14 12.69 -38.60 33.02
C SER A 14 13.67 -37.96 34.03
N PRO A 15 13.76 -36.61 34.06
CA PRO A 15 12.93 -35.89 35.03
C PRO A 15 12.26 -34.62 34.49
N ALA A 16 11.17 -34.27 35.17
CA ALA A 16 10.29 -33.13 34.93
C ALA A 16 10.73 -31.85 35.66
N ALA A 17 10.33 -30.70 35.11
CA ALA A 17 9.91 -29.43 35.72
C ALA A 17 10.11 -28.34 34.64
N GLY A 18 9.18 -27.48 34.24
CA GLY A 18 7.94 -27.01 34.81
C GLY A 18 7.88 -25.51 34.48
N ALA A 19 7.08 -25.11 33.50
CA ALA A 19 6.71 -23.70 33.31
C ALA A 19 5.40 -23.63 32.52
N SER A 20 4.49 -22.86 33.09
CA SER A 20 3.05 -22.82 32.92
C SER A 20 2.57 -22.19 31.62
N ALA A 21 1.52 -22.77 31.06
CA ALA A 21 0.61 -22.13 30.12
C ALA A 21 -0.16 -21.00 30.82
N GLU A 22 0.11 -19.75 30.45
CA GLU A 22 -0.71 -18.61 30.88
C GLU A 22 -1.85 -18.38 29.87
N ARG A 23 -3.04 -18.66 30.38
CA ARG A 23 -4.35 -18.28 29.85
C ARG A 23 -4.44 -16.75 29.84
N TRP A 24 -4.70 -16.15 28.68
CA TRP A 24 -5.19 -14.77 28.63
C TRP A 24 -6.68 -14.79 28.91
N CYS A 25 -7.02 -14.68 30.20
CA CYS A 25 -8.36 -14.43 30.67
C CYS A 25 -8.78 -12.99 30.36
N SER A 26 -10.02 -12.89 29.90
CA SER A 26 -10.82 -11.70 29.68
C SER A 26 -11.00 -10.83 30.93
N ALA A 27 -11.41 -9.57 30.65
CA ALA A 27 -12.17 -8.61 31.47
C ALA A 27 -11.37 -7.46 32.13
N PRO A 28 -12.02 -6.34 32.52
CA PRO A 28 -13.17 -5.65 31.93
C PRO A 28 -12.92 -4.14 31.73
N TRP A 29 -13.84 -3.51 31.01
CA TRP A 29 -14.11 -2.06 30.99
C TRP A 29 -13.99 -1.43 32.38
N ALA A 30 -13.18 -0.37 32.50
CA ALA A 30 -13.18 0.51 33.67
C ALA A 30 -13.29 1.95 33.18
N THR A 31 -14.38 2.58 33.59
CA THR A 31 -14.78 3.96 33.34
C THR A 31 -13.86 4.96 34.05
N ALA A 32 -13.30 5.91 33.31
CA ALA A 32 -12.77 7.14 33.87
C ALA A 32 -13.20 8.33 33.01
N SER A 33 -13.97 9.24 33.61
CA SER A 33 -14.37 10.55 33.07
C SER A 33 -13.34 11.64 33.46
N PRO A 34 -13.35 12.81 32.79
CA PRO A 34 -12.12 13.52 32.44
C PRO A 34 -11.78 14.71 33.34
N SER A 35 -10.50 15.06 33.40
CA SER A 35 -10.04 16.36 33.89
C SER A 35 -8.91 16.90 32.99
N SER A 36 -9.31 17.79 32.07
CA SER A 36 -8.64 19.03 31.61
C SER A 36 -7.22 19.02 31.00
N PRO A 37 -6.90 20.00 30.14
CA PRO A 37 -6.30 19.75 28.84
C PRO A 37 -4.78 19.87 28.84
N SER A 38 -4.08 18.92 28.21
CA SER A 38 -2.70 19.14 27.76
C SER A 38 -2.69 19.36 26.25
N SER A 39 -2.25 20.58 25.89
CA SER A 39 -1.55 20.96 24.66
C SER A 39 -1.67 19.97 23.48
N ALA A 40 -2.68 20.20 22.64
CA ALA A 40 -2.75 19.60 21.32
C ALA A 40 -1.51 19.98 20.50
N CYS A 41 -0.80 18.98 19.95
CA CYS A 41 0.14 19.22 18.86
C CYS A 41 -0.60 19.96 17.74
N PRO A 42 -0.04 21.04 17.18
CA PRO A 42 -0.67 21.74 16.07
C PRO A 42 -0.81 20.77 14.90
N ARG A 43 -2.02 20.70 14.33
CA ARG A 43 -2.26 20.03 13.05
C ARG A 43 -1.29 20.64 12.03
N PRO A 44 -0.60 19.83 11.19
CA PRO A 44 0.07 20.37 10.01
C PRO A 44 -0.95 21.23 9.26
N GLY A 45 -0.57 22.46 8.95
CA GLY A 45 -1.46 23.40 8.25
C GLY A 45 -2.02 22.74 6.99
N ALA A 46 -3.26 23.07 6.64
CA ALA A 46 -3.86 22.67 5.38
C ALA A 46 -2.99 23.20 4.24
N VAL A 47 -2.09 22.37 3.73
CA VAL A 47 -1.35 22.63 2.51
C VAL A 47 -2.34 22.48 1.36
N ASN A 48 -2.26 23.35 0.37
CA ASN A 48 -3.21 23.40 -0.72
C ASN A 48 -2.87 22.29 -1.73
N TRP A 49 -3.53 21.14 -1.66
CA TRP A 49 -3.31 19.96 -2.50
C TRP A 49 -3.96 20.05 -3.90
N SER A 50 -4.22 21.26 -4.40
CA SER A 50 -5.17 21.50 -5.49
C SER A 50 -4.57 21.52 -6.91
N ASP A 51 -3.29 21.20 -7.10
CA ASP A 51 -2.64 21.32 -8.42
C ASP A 51 -2.94 20.16 -9.40
N ASP A 52 -3.72 19.14 -9.01
CA ASP A 52 -4.17 18.05 -9.89
C ASP A 52 -5.50 18.36 -10.62
N LYS A 53 -6.16 19.48 -10.32
CA LYS A 53 -7.47 19.81 -10.90
C LYS A 53 -7.33 20.51 -12.26
N GLY A 54 -7.30 19.74 -13.34
CA GLY A 54 -7.80 20.24 -14.63
C GLY A 54 -7.03 19.92 -15.91
N ARG A 55 -6.16 18.90 -15.95
CA ARG A 55 -5.78 18.35 -17.26
C ARG A 55 -6.85 17.36 -17.70
N GLU A 56 -7.66 17.75 -18.68
CA GLU A 56 -8.45 16.81 -19.48
C GLU A 56 -7.50 15.73 -20.00
N HIS A 57 -7.56 14.55 -19.39
CA HIS A 57 -6.87 13.38 -19.87
C HIS A 57 -7.58 12.94 -21.16
N ASP A 58 -6.96 13.23 -22.30
CA ASP A 58 -7.30 12.60 -23.57
C ASP A 58 -7.08 11.09 -23.41
N MET A 59 -8.16 10.39 -23.02
CA MET A 59 -8.25 8.94 -23.04
C MET A 59 -8.31 8.47 -24.50
N SER A 60 -7.23 8.68 -25.26
CA SER A 60 -7.03 7.87 -26.45
C SER A 60 -6.89 6.42 -25.96
N ALA A 61 -7.89 5.61 -26.30
CA ALA A 61 -8.14 4.29 -25.75
C ALA A 61 -6.96 3.34 -26.06
N THR A 62 -5.97 3.33 -25.17
CA THR A 62 -4.97 2.27 -25.14
C THR A 62 -5.62 1.08 -24.46
N THR A 63 -5.98 0.06 -25.25
CA THR A 63 -6.52 -1.20 -24.71
C THR A 63 -5.53 -1.76 -23.69
N PRO A 64 -5.93 -1.98 -22.42
CA PRO A 64 -5.05 -2.55 -21.42
C PRO A 64 -4.49 -3.89 -21.90
N LEU A 65 -3.16 -4.04 -21.91
CA LEU A 65 -2.51 -5.26 -22.35
C LEU A 65 -2.48 -6.30 -21.23
N ALA A 66 -2.56 -7.58 -21.61
CA ALA A 66 -2.50 -8.70 -20.67
C ALA A 66 -1.05 -9.09 -20.26
N ASP A 67 -0.04 -8.62 -20.99
CA ASP A 67 1.37 -8.96 -20.77
C ASP A 67 2.09 -7.86 -19.95
N PRO A 68 2.56 -8.16 -18.73
CA PRO A 68 3.34 -7.24 -17.90
C PRO A 68 4.55 -6.63 -18.59
N ALA A 69 5.34 -7.44 -19.30
CA ALA A 69 6.59 -6.98 -19.89
C ALA A 69 6.32 -5.94 -20.99
N ARG A 70 5.31 -6.21 -21.83
CA ARG A 70 4.90 -5.27 -22.87
C ARG A 70 4.30 -3.99 -22.29
N ALA A 71 3.56 -4.07 -21.18
CA ALA A 71 3.06 -2.87 -20.49
C ALA A 71 4.23 -1.98 -20.01
N ARG A 72 5.23 -2.57 -19.33
CA ARG A 72 6.44 -1.85 -18.91
C ARG A 72 7.20 -1.24 -20.08
N GLU A 73 7.31 -1.93 -21.20
CA GLU A 73 7.95 -1.40 -22.42
C GLU A 73 7.22 -0.16 -22.96
N MET A 74 5.89 -0.14 -22.91
CA MET A 74 5.11 1.03 -23.31
C MET A 74 5.35 2.22 -22.37
N PHE A 75 5.37 1.99 -21.06
CA PHE A 75 5.67 3.04 -20.08
C PHE A 75 7.09 3.59 -20.27
N ARG A 76 8.07 2.69 -20.46
CA ARG A 76 9.46 3.04 -20.82
C ARG A 76 9.56 3.86 -22.10
N SER A 77 8.68 3.62 -23.07
CA SER A 77 8.61 4.40 -24.32
C SER A 77 7.92 5.77 -24.18
N GLY A 78 7.44 6.12 -22.99
CA GLY A 78 6.83 7.41 -22.67
C GLY A 78 5.29 7.39 -22.57
N LEU A 79 4.65 6.21 -22.60
CA LEU A 79 3.22 6.14 -22.33
C LEU A 79 2.94 6.53 -20.87
N SER A 80 2.22 7.62 -20.69
CA SER A 80 1.77 8.10 -19.39
C SER A 80 0.27 7.81 -19.24
N SER A 81 -0.08 6.81 -18.42
CA SER A 81 -1.48 6.44 -18.16
C SER A 81 -1.65 5.88 -16.74
N PRO A 82 -2.88 5.87 -16.20
CA PRO A 82 -3.20 5.05 -15.05
C PRO A 82 -2.95 3.56 -15.35
N THR A 83 -2.41 2.82 -14.39
CA THR A 83 -2.14 1.38 -14.55
C THR A 83 -3.30 0.49 -14.14
N ALA A 84 -4.40 1.05 -13.64
CA ALA A 84 -5.62 0.29 -13.37
C ALA A 84 -6.08 -0.49 -14.62
N GLY A 85 -6.31 -1.79 -14.47
CA GLY A 85 -6.72 -2.67 -15.56
C GLY A 85 -5.59 -3.18 -16.48
N TRP A 86 -4.35 -2.70 -16.34
CA TRP A 86 -3.20 -3.26 -17.04
C TRP A 86 -2.75 -4.59 -16.44
N ALA A 87 -2.43 -5.54 -17.31
CA ALA A 87 -2.05 -6.92 -17.01
C ALA A 87 -2.93 -7.56 -15.92
N PRO A 88 -4.23 -7.81 -16.20
CA PRO A 88 -5.14 -8.39 -15.21
C PRO A 88 -4.60 -9.70 -14.60
N GLY A 89 -4.65 -9.80 -13.28
CA GLY A 89 -4.16 -10.97 -12.53
C GLY A 89 -2.67 -10.94 -12.19
N TYR A 90 -1.98 -9.83 -12.48
CA TYR A 90 -0.61 -9.57 -12.04
C TYR A 90 -0.56 -8.45 -11.03
N ALA A 91 0.30 -8.61 -10.04
CA ALA A 91 0.44 -7.64 -8.96
C ALA A 91 1.02 -6.34 -9.50
N GLN A 92 0.55 -5.23 -8.92
CA GLN A 92 1.09 -3.90 -9.16
C GLN A 92 1.71 -3.36 -7.88
N ALA A 93 2.87 -2.70 -8.01
CA ALA A 93 3.65 -2.23 -6.87
C ALA A 93 3.84 -0.70 -6.89
N ASN A 94 3.60 -0.11 -5.73
CA ASN A 94 3.94 1.28 -5.43
C ASN A 94 5.46 1.40 -5.22
N LEU A 95 6.03 2.55 -5.55
CA LEU A 95 7.45 2.86 -5.30
C LEU A 95 7.62 3.89 -4.18
N ILE A 96 8.60 3.64 -3.32
CA ILE A 96 9.34 4.65 -2.55
C ILE A 96 10.84 4.34 -2.61
N ALA A 97 11.65 5.27 -3.10
CA ALA A 97 13.11 5.20 -3.08
C ALA A 97 13.67 6.34 -2.24
N VAL A 98 14.57 6.01 -1.31
CA VAL A 98 15.18 6.96 -0.36
C VAL A 98 16.69 6.76 -0.30
N PRO A 99 17.47 7.77 0.12
CA PRO A 99 18.88 7.58 0.43
C PRO A 99 19.11 6.43 1.43
N ALA A 100 20.22 5.70 1.27
CA ALA A 100 20.52 4.49 2.05
C ALA A 100 20.52 4.72 3.57
N ASP A 101 20.88 5.92 4.03
CA ASP A 101 20.85 6.26 5.46
C ASP A 101 19.41 6.34 6.02
N TRP A 102 18.39 6.49 5.17
CA TRP A 102 16.96 6.44 5.53
C TRP A 102 16.34 5.05 5.37
N ALA A 103 17.02 4.10 4.74
CA ALA A 103 16.45 2.81 4.39
C ALA A 103 15.98 2.00 5.63
N GLU A 104 16.73 2.01 6.74
CA GLU A 104 16.30 1.30 7.96
C GLU A 104 15.04 1.93 8.59
N ASP A 105 14.90 3.25 8.51
CA ASP A 105 13.70 3.93 9.01
C ASP A 105 12.48 3.53 8.17
N VAL A 106 12.60 3.50 6.84
CA VAL A 106 11.54 3.00 5.94
C VAL A 106 11.21 1.54 6.24
N ARG A 107 12.23 0.68 6.34
CA ARG A 107 12.04 -0.74 6.63
C ARG A 107 11.31 -0.95 7.96
N LEU A 108 11.72 -0.25 9.02
CA LEU A 108 11.06 -0.32 10.32
C LEU A 108 9.65 0.28 10.28
N PHE A 109 9.44 1.37 9.55
CA PHE A 109 8.13 1.99 9.38
C PHE A 109 7.16 1.02 8.72
N CYS A 110 7.57 0.37 7.62
CA CYS A 110 6.75 -0.61 6.92
C CYS A 110 6.44 -1.82 7.80
N ARG A 111 7.44 -2.37 8.51
CA ARG A 111 7.22 -3.48 9.47
C ARG A 111 6.23 -3.13 10.58
N ARG A 112 6.23 -1.88 11.06
CA ARG A 112 5.29 -1.42 12.10
C ARG A 112 3.90 -1.10 11.56
N ASN A 113 3.77 -0.87 10.25
CA ASN A 113 2.54 -0.48 9.58
C ASN A 113 2.30 -1.38 8.35
N PRO A 114 2.13 -2.70 8.54
CA PRO A 114 2.09 -3.65 7.43
C PRO A 114 0.84 -3.50 6.54
N ALA A 115 -0.27 -3.00 7.08
CA ALA A 115 -1.50 -2.79 6.31
C ALA A 115 -1.35 -1.69 5.23
N PRO A 116 -0.88 -0.47 5.55
CA PRO A 116 -0.61 0.54 4.51
C PRO A 116 0.70 0.34 3.75
N CYS A 117 1.65 -0.43 4.29
CA CYS A 117 3.00 -0.54 3.74
C CYS A 117 3.49 -2.00 3.62
N PRO A 118 2.77 -2.91 2.93
CA PRO A 118 3.24 -4.27 2.75
C PRO A 118 4.39 -4.30 1.73
N VAL A 119 5.63 -4.49 2.20
CA VAL A 119 6.81 -4.53 1.31
C VAL A 119 6.84 -5.85 0.55
N LEU A 120 6.84 -5.75 -0.78
CA LEU A 120 6.98 -6.87 -1.71
C LEU A 120 8.45 -7.10 -2.08
N ASP A 121 9.22 -6.04 -2.28
CA ASP A 121 10.64 -6.12 -2.61
C ASP A 121 11.41 -4.91 -2.10
N GLU A 122 12.71 -5.11 -1.91
CA GLU A 122 13.66 -4.09 -1.50
C GLU A 122 14.95 -4.26 -2.31
N THR A 123 15.44 -3.17 -2.89
CA THR A 123 16.65 -3.19 -3.71
C THR A 123 17.91 -2.90 -2.89
N GLY A 124 19.09 -3.26 -3.42
CA GLY A 124 20.35 -2.72 -2.91
C GLY A 124 20.52 -1.23 -3.29
N PRO A 125 21.39 -0.47 -2.58
CA PRO A 125 21.68 0.92 -2.93
C PRO A 125 22.09 1.08 -4.41
N GLY A 126 21.47 2.03 -5.09
CA GLY A 126 21.72 2.35 -6.51
C GLY A 126 21.14 1.35 -7.50
N SER A 127 20.63 0.20 -7.04
CA SER A 127 20.04 -0.81 -7.93
C SER A 127 18.75 -0.28 -8.56
N VAL A 128 18.63 -0.52 -9.86
CA VAL A 128 17.47 -0.16 -10.68
C VAL A 128 16.59 -1.36 -11.01
N ALA A 129 17.05 -2.57 -10.67
CA ALA A 129 16.33 -3.83 -10.91
C ALA A 129 15.53 -4.25 -9.67
N THR A 130 14.43 -4.96 -9.90
CA THR A 130 13.61 -5.61 -8.88
C THR A 130 13.42 -7.08 -9.24
N ARG A 131 13.33 -7.96 -8.23
CA ARG A 131 13.04 -9.38 -8.46
C ARG A 131 11.58 -9.64 -8.85
N LEU A 132 10.71 -8.64 -8.72
CA LEU A 132 9.28 -8.76 -9.04
C LEU A 132 9.02 -8.72 -10.55
N ALA A 133 9.99 -8.26 -11.35
CA ALA A 133 9.81 -8.08 -12.78
C ALA A 133 11.17 -8.23 -13.49
N ASP A 134 11.35 -9.32 -14.21
CA ASP A 134 12.60 -9.58 -14.91
C ASP A 134 12.81 -8.55 -16.04
N GLY A 135 14.05 -8.07 -16.18
CA GLY A 135 14.41 -7.02 -17.14
C GLY A 135 13.75 -5.64 -16.90
N ALA A 136 13.11 -5.43 -15.75
CA ALA A 136 12.53 -4.13 -15.41
C ALA A 136 13.61 -3.12 -14.99
N ASP A 137 13.37 -1.85 -15.33
CA ASP A 137 14.15 -0.71 -14.88
C ASP A 137 13.23 0.25 -14.10
N LEU A 138 13.44 0.33 -12.79
CA LEU A 138 12.63 1.14 -11.87
C LEU A 138 12.68 2.64 -12.17
N ARG A 139 13.58 3.10 -13.05
CA ARG A 139 13.70 4.51 -13.43
C ARG A 139 12.77 4.91 -14.56
N THR A 140 12.32 3.93 -15.36
CA THR A 140 11.56 4.18 -16.61
C THR A 140 10.26 3.41 -16.72
N ASP A 141 10.09 2.33 -15.96
CA ASP A 141 8.99 1.37 -16.20
C ASP A 141 7.69 1.69 -15.45
N PHE A 142 7.65 2.79 -14.69
CA PHE A 142 6.42 3.38 -14.19
C PHE A 142 5.94 4.46 -15.19
N PRO A 143 4.61 4.61 -15.40
CA PRO A 143 4.07 5.67 -16.26
C PRO A 143 4.16 7.08 -15.67
N GLY A 144 4.71 7.25 -14.46
CA GLY A 144 4.97 8.56 -13.87
C GLY A 144 5.52 8.48 -12.45
N TYR A 145 6.33 9.49 -12.10
CA TYR A 145 7.04 9.58 -10.83
C TYR A 145 6.75 10.91 -10.14
N ARG A 146 7.15 10.96 -8.87
CA ARG A 146 7.22 12.16 -8.05
C ARG A 146 8.60 12.23 -7.41
N VAL A 147 9.25 13.37 -7.50
CA VAL A 147 10.53 13.66 -6.87
C VAL A 147 10.30 14.62 -5.71
N TRP A 148 10.84 14.26 -4.55
CA TRP A 148 10.64 14.98 -3.30
C TRP A 148 11.97 15.46 -2.75
N GLU A 149 12.02 16.71 -2.29
CA GLU A 149 13.17 17.28 -1.58
C GLU A 149 12.68 17.95 -0.29
N HIS A 150 13.25 17.56 0.85
CA HIS A 150 12.88 18.08 2.16
C HIS A 150 11.36 18.00 2.46
N GLY A 151 10.71 16.95 1.93
CA GLY A 151 9.27 16.71 2.06
C GLY A 151 8.38 17.49 1.08
N GLU A 152 8.95 18.33 0.22
CA GLU A 152 8.22 19.09 -0.80
C GLU A 152 8.30 18.37 -2.15
N LEU A 153 7.19 18.37 -2.91
CA LEU A 153 7.16 17.86 -4.28
C LEU A 153 7.87 18.85 -5.22
N VAL A 154 8.97 18.44 -5.84
CA VAL A 154 9.77 19.32 -6.71
C VAL A 154 9.64 19.01 -8.20
N ALA A 155 9.25 17.80 -8.57
CA ALA A 155 9.03 17.42 -9.96
C ALA A 155 8.10 16.20 -10.09
N GLU A 156 7.42 16.11 -11.25
CA GLU A 156 6.61 14.95 -11.65
C GLU A 156 7.02 14.44 -13.05
N PRO A 157 8.21 13.84 -13.19
CA PRO A 157 8.71 13.44 -14.50
C PRO A 157 8.12 12.10 -14.95
N ALA A 158 8.18 11.83 -16.26
CA ALA A 158 7.80 10.54 -16.84
C ALA A 158 8.84 9.44 -16.58
N GLU A 159 10.08 9.83 -16.26
CA GLU A 159 11.20 8.94 -15.94
C GLU A 159 12.13 9.63 -14.93
N VAL A 160 12.94 8.88 -14.20
CA VAL A 160 13.79 9.41 -13.11
C VAL A 160 15.26 9.06 -13.25
N THR A 161 15.74 8.74 -14.45
CA THR A 161 17.15 8.37 -14.70
C THR A 161 18.10 9.47 -14.25
N ALA A 162 17.75 10.74 -14.48
CA ALA A 162 18.55 11.89 -14.04
C ALA A 162 18.49 12.15 -12.51
N HIS A 163 17.47 11.62 -11.84
CA HIS A 163 17.26 11.79 -10.39
C HIS A 163 17.73 10.57 -9.58
N TRP A 164 17.98 9.43 -10.23
CA TRP A 164 18.37 8.20 -9.57
C TRP A 164 19.82 8.24 -9.14
N ARG A 165 20.07 8.23 -7.83
CA ARG A 165 21.41 8.28 -7.23
C ARG A 165 21.89 6.87 -6.86
N ASP A 166 23.21 6.71 -6.81
CA ASP A 166 23.87 5.44 -6.47
C ASP A 166 23.63 4.98 -5.01
N ASP A 167 23.10 5.86 -4.16
CA ASP A 167 22.78 5.56 -2.76
C ASP A 167 21.28 5.34 -2.52
N LEU A 168 20.42 5.35 -3.55
CA LEU A 168 18.99 5.12 -3.35
C LEU A 168 18.68 3.65 -3.11
N VAL A 169 17.91 3.37 -2.07
CA VAL A 169 17.28 2.09 -1.80
C VAL A 169 15.81 2.20 -2.16
N ALA A 170 15.33 1.34 -3.05
CA ALA A 170 13.94 1.31 -3.48
C ALA A 170 13.15 0.22 -2.75
N PHE A 171 11.96 0.56 -2.29
CA PHE A 171 10.99 -0.34 -1.69
C PHE A 171 9.77 -0.40 -2.61
N LEU A 172 9.42 -1.62 -2.99
CA LEU A 172 8.23 -1.92 -3.77
C LEU A 172 7.15 -2.37 -2.81
N ILE A 173 6.05 -1.63 -2.75
CA ILE A 173 4.99 -1.79 -1.75
C ILE A 173 3.73 -2.26 -2.45
N GLY A 174 3.08 -3.30 -1.91
CA GLY A 174 1.86 -3.87 -2.46
C GLY A 174 0.76 -2.83 -2.62
N CYS A 175 -0.02 -2.98 -3.69
CA CYS A 175 -1.10 -2.06 -4.04
C CYS A 175 -2.46 -2.77 -4.15
N SER A 176 -3.52 -1.99 -3.96
CA SER A 176 -4.93 -2.42 -3.91
C SER A 176 -5.44 -3.16 -5.14
N PHE A 177 -4.82 -2.96 -6.32
CA PHE A 177 -5.42 -3.43 -7.57
C PHE A 177 -5.56 -4.96 -7.61
N THR A 178 -4.71 -5.66 -6.86
CA THR A 178 -4.74 -7.11 -6.70
C THR A 178 -6.06 -7.64 -6.08
N PHE A 179 -6.67 -6.94 -5.11
CA PHE A 179 -7.94 -7.42 -4.55
C PHE A 179 -9.17 -6.93 -5.34
N GLU A 180 -9.02 -5.93 -6.20
CA GLU A 180 -10.13 -5.42 -7.02
C GLU A 180 -10.66 -6.50 -7.97
N THR A 181 -9.77 -7.28 -8.58
CA THR A 181 -10.16 -8.45 -9.39
C THR A 181 -10.94 -9.47 -8.56
N ALA A 182 -10.52 -9.71 -7.31
CA ALA A 182 -11.21 -10.65 -6.43
C ALA A 182 -12.57 -10.13 -5.95
N LEU A 183 -12.69 -8.84 -5.65
CA LEU A 183 -13.95 -8.17 -5.34
C LEU A 183 -14.92 -8.26 -6.52
N ALA A 184 -14.46 -7.92 -7.72
CA ALA A 184 -15.26 -8.01 -8.93
C ALA A 184 -15.73 -9.45 -9.20
N ALA A 185 -14.83 -10.44 -9.03
CA ALA A 185 -15.17 -11.86 -9.16
C ALA A 185 -16.21 -12.33 -8.12
N ALA A 186 -16.19 -11.74 -6.93
CA ALA A 186 -17.18 -11.97 -5.88
C ALA A 186 -18.48 -11.15 -6.05
N GLY A 187 -18.63 -10.43 -7.16
CA GLY A 187 -19.82 -9.62 -7.46
C GLY A 187 -19.88 -8.28 -6.73
N VAL A 188 -18.78 -7.85 -6.09
CA VAL A 188 -18.68 -6.53 -5.45
C VAL A 188 -18.36 -5.48 -6.52
N PRO A 189 -19.23 -4.48 -6.74
CA PRO A 189 -19.00 -3.48 -7.77
C PRO A 189 -17.87 -2.52 -7.40
N LEU A 190 -17.14 -2.06 -8.40
CA LEU A 190 -16.03 -1.10 -8.26
C LEU A 190 -16.38 0.18 -9.01
N ARG A 191 -16.95 1.15 -8.29
CA ARG A 191 -17.52 2.38 -8.88
C ARG A 191 -16.50 3.21 -9.67
N HIS A 192 -15.26 3.29 -9.21
CA HIS A 192 -14.20 4.03 -9.92
C HIS A 192 -13.89 3.39 -11.28
N ILE A 193 -13.85 2.05 -11.36
CA ILE A 193 -13.67 1.34 -12.63
C ILE A 193 -14.86 1.56 -13.55
N GLU A 194 -16.09 1.41 -13.04
CA GLU A 194 -17.33 1.66 -13.81
C GLU A 194 -17.38 3.07 -14.41
N GLN A 195 -16.74 4.04 -13.74
CA GLN A 195 -16.72 5.46 -14.11
C GLN A 195 -15.44 5.87 -14.87
N GLY A 196 -14.48 4.96 -15.08
CA GLY A 196 -13.19 5.29 -15.71
C GLY A 196 -12.36 6.30 -14.91
N ARG A 197 -12.42 6.23 -13.58
CA ARG A 197 -11.81 7.18 -12.64
C ARG A 197 -10.74 6.51 -11.78
N ASN A 198 -9.75 7.30 -11.34
CA ASN A 198 -8.81 6.85 -10.33
C ASN A 198 -9.52 6.74 -8.98
N VAL A 199 -9.17 5.72 -8.20
CA VAL A 199 -9.78 5.50 -6.87
C VAL A 199 -9.53 6.72 -5.97
N PRO A 200 -10.56 7.25 -5.28
CA PRO A 200 -10.38 8.37 -4.37
C PRO A 200 -9.60 7.94 -3.14
N MET A 201 -8.61 8.73 -2.76
CA MET A 201 -7.79 8.52 -1.59
C MET A 201 -7.80 9.74 -0.67
N TYR A 202 -7.72 9.50 0.63
CA TYR A 202 -7.87 10.51 1.67
C TYR A 202 -6.81 10.36 2.75
N VAL A 203 -6.19 11.47 3.12
CA VAL A 203 -5.32 11.59 4.29
C VAL A 203 -6.20 11.59 5.54
N THR A 204 -5.97 10.63 6.43
CA THR A 204 -6.78 10.50 7.66
C THR A 204 -6.14 11.24 8.84
N ASP A 205 -6.88 11.40 9.93
CA ASP A 205 -6.32 11.84 11.21
C ASP A 205 -5.65 10.70 12.02
N ARG A 206 -5.76 9.44 11.54
CA ARG A 206 -5.13 8.28 12.17
C ARG A 206 -3.64 8.23 11.83
N GLN A 207 -2.79 8.31 12.85
CA GLN A 207 -1.34 8.24 12.68
C GLN A 207 -0.85 6.81 12.51
N CYS A 208 0.10 6.61 11.59
CA CYS A 208 0.91 5.41 11.57
C CYS A 208 1.80 5.33 12.83
N ARG A 209 2.19 4.11 13.20
CA ARG A 209 3.19 3.90 14.25
C ARG A 209 4.54 4.42 13.74
N PRO A 210 5.15 5.43 14.40
CA PRO A 210 6.38 6.03 13.90
C PRO A 210 7.56 5.05 13.97
N ALA A 211 8.60 5.31 13.19
CA ALA A 211 9.83 4.50 13.13
C ALA A 211 11.02 5.37 12.76
N GLY A 212 11.98 5.49 13.68
CA GLY A 212 13.14 6.37 13.49
C GLY A 212 12.69 7.80 13.20
N ARG A 213 13.15 8.37 12.08
CA ARG A 213 12.75 9.70 11.62
C ARG A 213 11.38 9.72 10.93
N LEU A 214 10.81 8.57 10.55
CA LEU A 214 9.55 8.51 9.82
C LEU A 214 8.32 8.50 10.74
N SER A 215 7.39 9.38 10.41
CA SER A 215 6.06 9.51 11.00
C SER A 215 5.09 10.12 9.98
N GLY A 216 3.80 9.88 10.14
CA GLY A 216 2.79 10.47 9.26
C GLY A 216 1.42 9.83 9.41
N PRO A 217 0.39 10.48 8.84
CA PRO A 217 -0.96 9.95 8.81
C PRO A 217 -1.06 8.73 7.88
N MET A 218 -1.97 7.82 8.19
CA MET A 218 -2.41 6.78 7.26
C MET A 218 -3.23 7.43 6.14
N VAL A 219 -2.95 7.03 4.90
CA VAL A 219 -3.80 7.35 3.75
C VAL A 219 -4.68 6.14 3.45
N VAL A 220 -5.96 6.41 3.17
CA VAL A 220 -6.92 5.36 2.81
C VAL A 220 -7.44 5.55 1.40
N SER A 221 -7.72 4.46 0.70
CA SER A 221 -8.52 4.46 -0.53
C SER A 221 -9.96 4.12 -0.18
N MET A 222 -10.92 4.78 -0.82
CA MET A 222 -12.34 4.60 -0.55
C MET A 222 -13.06 3.99 -1.75
N ARG A 223 -13.90 2.99 -1.51
CA ARG A 223 -14.82 2.44 -2.51
C ARG A 223 -16.25 2.50 -1.96
N PRO A 224 -17.23 3.02 -2.73
CA PRO A 224 -18.64 2.88 -2.40
C PRO A 224 -19.06 1.42 -2.62
N ILE A 225 -19.51 0.74 -1.56
CA ILE A 225 -19.91 -0.66 -1.61
C ILE A 225 -21.39 -0.78 -1.19
N PRO A 226 -22.24 -1.50 -1.94
CA PRO A 226 -23.60 -1.80 -1.50
C PRO A 226 -23.59 -2.41 -0.10
N SER A 227 -24.39 -1.89 0.83
CA SER A 227 -24.35 -2.29 2.25
C SER A 227 -24.41 -3.80 2.48
N GLY A 228 -25.21 -4.53 1.69
CA GLY A 228 -25.32 -5.99 1.76
C GLY A 228 -24.09 -6.77 1.29
N LEU A 229 -23.17 -6.14 0.56
CA LEU A 229 -21.93 -6.74 0.04
C LEU A 229 -20.68 -6.36 0.86
N VAL A 230 -20.82 -5.51 1.87
CA VAL A 230 -19.71 -5.11 2.75
C VAL A 230 -19.07 -6.31 3.46
N PRO A 231 -19.84 -7.28 4.01
CA PRO A 231 -19.25 -8.49 4.60
C PRO A 231 -18.41 -9.29 3.58
N THR A 232 -18.91 -9.44 2.36
CA THR A 232 -18.19 -10.10 1.26
C THR A 232 -16.92 -9.35 0.91
N ALA A 233 -16.99 -8.02 0.80
CA ALA A 233 -15.83 -7.19 0.49
C ALA A 233 -14.73 -7.33 1.57
N ARG A 234 -15.13 -7.37 2.85
CA ARG A 234 -14.25 -7.60 3.99
C ARG A 234 -13.60 -8.98 3.95
N GLU A 235 -14.40 -10.03 3.75
CA GLU A 235 -13.91 -11.42 3.71
C GLU A 235 -12.91 -11.60 2.57
N VAL A 236 -13.29 -11.22 1.35
CA VAL A 236 -12.46 -11.38 0.16
C VAL A 236 -11.14 -10.61 0.28
N SER A 237 -11.19 -9.32 0.63
CA SER A 237 -9.96 -8.52 0.79
C SER A 237 -9.11 -8.94 1.99
N GLY A 238 -9.74 -9.49 3.04
CA GLY A 238 -9.06 -10.01 4.23
C GLY A 238 -8.12 -11.20 3.95
N THR A 239 -8.36 -11.97 2.89
CA THR A 239 -7.50 -13.09 2.47
C THR A 239 -6.19 -12.65 1.80
N MET A 240 -5.97 -11.34 1.62
CA MET A 240 -4.80 -10.81 0.90
C MET A 240 -4.05 -9.76 1.74
N PRO A 241 -3.53 -10.12 2.93
CA PRO A 241 -2.89 -9.16 3.84
C PRO A 241 -1.62 -8.52 3.26
N ALA A 242 -0.97 -9.16 2.29
CA ALA A 242 0.24 -8.64 1.63
C ALA A 242 -0.03 -7.55 0.57
N VAL A 243 -1.30 -7.22 0.27
CA VAL A 243 -1.69 -6.29 -0.81
C VAL A 243 -2.92 -5.42 -0.46
N HIS A 244 -3.20 -5.27 0.84
CA HIS A 244 -4.02 -4.24 1.56
C HIS A 244 -4.77 -4.84 2.76
N GLY A 245 -5.14 -6.11 2.67
CA GLY A 245 -5.94 -6.79 3.69
C GLY A 245 -7.38 -6.27 3.82
N ALA A 246 -7.99 -6.52 4.98
CA ALA A 246 -9.36 -6.11 5.26
C ALA A 246 -9.53 -4.58 5.37
N PRO A 247 -10.75 -4.04 5.18
CA PRO A 247 -11.02 -2.61 5.39
C PRO A 247 -10.58 -2.13 6.78
N VAL A 248 -10.01 -0.93 6.82
CA VAL A 248 -9.63 -0.25 8.07
C VAL A 248 -10.76 0.58 8.67
N HIS A 249 -11.80 0.85 7.87
CA HIS A 249 -13.00 1.57 8.30
C HIS A 249 -14.17 1.32 7.34
N GLU A 250 -15.39 1.38 7.88
CA GLU A 250 -16.65 1.23 7.14
C GLU A 250 -17.65 2.26 7.67
N GLY A 251 -18.36 2.94 6.77
CA GLY A 251 -19.37 3.93 7.14
C GLY A 251 -18.77 5.31 7.42
N ASP A 252 -19.18 5.95 8.52
CA ASP A 252 -19.02 7.40 8.72
C ASP A 252 -17.57 7.92 8.51
N PRO A 253 -17.30 8.69 7.43
CA PRO A 253 -15.96 9.20 7.11
C PRO A 253 -15.39 10.15 8.16
N ALA A 254 -16.24 10.80 8.96
CA ALA A 254 -15.79 11.74 9.99
C ALA A 254 -14.94 11.06 11.08
N GLN A 255 -15.10 9.74 11.29
CA GLN A 255 -14.27 8.94 12.21
C GLN A 255 -12.84 8.69 11.70
N LEU A 256 -12.55 9.09 10.46
CA LEU A 256 -11.20 9.15 9.88
C LEU A 256 -10.71 10.60 9.71
N GLY A 257 -11.48 11.59 10.19
CA GLY A 257 -11.21 13.01 9.96
C GLY A 257 -11.59 13.50 8.57
N ILE A 258 -12.24 12.67 7.74
CA ILE A 258 -12.63 13.01 6.37
C ILE A 258 -14.00 13.71 6.41
N ARG A 259 -14.03 14.99 6.01
CA ARG A 259 -15.23 15.83 6.09
C ARG A 259 -16.04 15.88 4.79
N ASP A 260 -15.39 15.66 3.66
CA ASP A 260 -15.98 15.79 2.33
C ASP A 260 -15.41 14.71 1.40
N LEU A 261 -16.27 13.79 0.97
CA LEU A 261 -15.91 12.73 0.02
C LEU A 261 -15.91 13.20 -1.45
N SER A 262 -16.34 14.43 -1.73
CA SER A 262 -16.26 15.01 -3.07
C SER A 262 -14.90 15.63 -3.39
N GLY A 263 -14.07 15.86 -2.36
CA GLY A 263 -12.71 16.39 -2.49
C GLY A 263 -11.67 15.42 -1.96
N PRO A 264 -11.33 14.35 -2.71
CA PRO A 264 -10.23 13.46 -2.33
C PRO A 264 -8.88 14.20 -2.38
N ASP A 265 -7.95 13.79 -1.52
CA ASP A 265 -6.58 14.31 -1.51
C ASP A 265 -5.76 13.76 -2.69
N PHE A 266 -6.11 12.57 -3.18
CA PHE A 266 -5.54 11.99 -4.41
C PHE A 266 -6.60 11.22 -5.21
N GLY A 267 -6.45 11.20 -6.53
CA GLY A 267 -7.38 10.52 -7.43
C GLY A 267 -8.66 11.32 -7.64
N ASP A 268 -9.71 10.65 -8.12
CA ASP A 268 -10.93 11.31 -8.56
C ASP A 268 -12.09 11.01 -7.62
N SER A 269 -12.96 12.00 -7.39
CA SER A 269 -14.23 11.77 -6.70
C SER A 269 -15.08 10.74 -7.47
N VAL A 270 -15.89 9.94 -6.78
CA VAL A 270 -16.73 8.92 -7.40
C VAL A 270 -18.19 9.07 -6.98
N GLU A 271 -19.09 8.80 -7.90
CA GLU A 271 -20.53 8.83 -7.62
C GLU A 271 -20.97 7.56 -6.88
N PHE A 272 -21.76 7.75 -5.82
CA PHE A 272 -22.38 6.68 -5.04
C PHE A 272 -23.72 6.30 -5.68
N ARG A 273 -24.10 5.02 -5.55
CA ARG A 273 -25.47 4.58 -5.82
C ARG A 273 -26.28 4.47 -4.54
N THR A 274 -27.61 4.50 -4.66
CA THR A 274 -28.51 4.31 -3.52
C THR A 274 -28.19 3.01 -2.79
N GLY A 275 -27.91 3.12 -1.48
CA GLY A 275 -27.57 1.98 -0.63
C GLY A 275 -26.07 1.63 -0.57
N ASP A 276 -25.22 2.33 -1.34
CA ASP A 276 -23.77 2.25 -1.17
C ASP A 276 -23.36 2.92 0.16
N ILE A 277 -22.40 2.33 0.85
CA ILE A 277 -21.69 2.95 1.98
C ILE A 277 -20.20 3.07 1.64
N PRO A 278 -19.50 4.09 2.16
CA PRO A 278 -18.07 4.21 1.94
C PRO A 278 -17.31 3.17 2.77
N VAL A 279 -16.43 2.43 2.11
CA VAL A 279 -15.53 1.46 2.74
C VAL A 279 -14.09 1.85 2.43
N PHE A 280 -13.24 1.82 3.45
CA PHE A 280 -11.89 2.38 3.39
C PHE A 280 -10.84 1.29 3.63
N TRP A 281 -9.85 1.23 2.75
CA TRP A 281 -8.67 0.36 2.88
C TRP A 281 -7.43 1.22 3.06
N ALA A 282 -6.48 0.74 3.87
CA ALA A 282 -5.15 1.34 3.92
C ALA A 282 -4.55 1.39 2.51
N CYS A 283 -3.86 2.48 2.15
CA CYS A 283 -3.35 2.68 0.80
C CYS A 283 -1.83 2.80 0.80
N GLY A 284 -1.19 2.21 -0.22
CA GLY A 284 0.26 2.23 -0.44
C GLY A 284 0.83 3.60 -0.86
N VAL A 285 0.01 4.65 -0.87
CA VAL A 285 0.47 6.05 -0.91
C VAL A 285 0.74 6.62 0.49
N THR A 286 0.44 5.88 1.58
CA THR A 286 0.80 6.25 2.96
C THR A 286 2.29 6.59 3.14
N PRO A 287 3.25 5.87 2.51
CA PRO A 287 4.66 6.30 2.51
C PRO A 287 4.88 7.70 1.94
N GLN A 288 4.09 8.17 0.97
CA GLN A 288 4.20 9.54 0.45
C GLN A 288 3.82 10.55 1.54
N ALA A 289 2.72 10.31 2.26
CA ALA A 289 2.33 11.16 3.39
C ALA A 289 3.39 11.15 4.51
N ALA A 290 4.03 10.00 4.76
CA ALA A 290 5.13 9.91 5.71
C ALA A 290 6.38 10.67 5.25
N VAL A 291 6.72 10.64 3.95
CA VAL A 291 7.80 11.44 3.35
C VAL A 291 7.53 12.92 3.58
N MET A 292 6.32 13.40 3.29
CA MET A 292 5.98 14.81 3.45
C MET A 292 6.04 15.26 4.91
N ALA A 293 5.50 14.46 5.82
CA ALA A 293 5.50 14.78 7.25
C ALA A 293 6.91 14.72 7.88
N SER A 294 7.75 13.78 7.41
CA SER A 294 9.07 13.51 8.00
C SER A 294 10.22 14.26 7.31
N ARG A 295 9.95 14.82 6.13
CA ARG A 295 10.84 15.69 5.36
C ARG A 295 12.24 15.09 5.15
N PRO A 296 12.37 13.88 4.57
CA PRO A 296 13.67 13.35 4.19
C PRO A 296 14.33 14.31 3.20
N PRO A 297 15.67 14.36 3.16
CA PRO A 297 16.38 15.26 2.26
C PRO A 297 16.03 14.99 0.80
N PHE A 298 15.74 13.73 0.45
CA PHE A 298 15.39 13.31 -0.89
C PHE A 298 14.52 12.05 -0.86
N ALA A 299 13.56 11.94 -1.77
CA ALA A 299 12.86 10.69 -2.06
C ALA A 299 12.32 10.69 -3.51
N ILE A 300 12.12 9.50 -4.08
CA ILE A 300 11.38 9.30 -5.31
C ILE A 300 10.20 8.38 -5.01
N THR A 301 9.02 8.69 -5.53
CA THR A 301 7.87 7.79 -5.47
C THR A 301 7.24 7.68 -6.85
N HIS A 302 6.36 6.71 -7.03
CA HIS A 302 5.45 6.70 -8.19
C HIS A 302 4.41 7.83 -8.05
N SER A 303 3.86 8.31 -9.18
CA SER A 303 2.65 9.15 -9.15
C SER A 303 1.44 8.27 -8.80
N PRO A 304 0.48 8.75 -7.98
CA PRO A 304 -0.71 7.96 -7.64
C PRO A 304 -1.43 7.43 -8.88
N GLY A 305 -1.80 6.14 -8.85
CA GLY A 305 -2.44 5.45 -9.99
C GLY A 305 -1.49 5.02 -11.10
N ARG A 306 -0.18 5.29 -11.00
CA ARG A 306 0.85 4.95 -11.99
C ARG A 306 1.89 3.99 -11.42
N MET A 307 1.49 2.76 -11.15
CA MET A 307 2.34 1.78 -10.46
C MET A 307 3.21 0.97 -11.43
N LEU A 308 4.15 0.20 -10.89
CA LEU A 308 4.86 -0.82 -11.67
C LEU A 308 3.97 -2.04 -11.84
N VAL A 309 3.84 -2.50 -13.09
CA VAL A 309 3.22 -3.79 -13.41
C VAL A 309 4.28 -4.89 -13.28
N THR A 310 4.07 -5.83 -12.35
CA THR A 310 5.04 -6.89 -12.03
C THR A 310 4.77 -8.18 -12.80
N ASP A 311 5.72 -9.11 -12.77
CA ASP A 311 5.55 -10.46 -13.34
C ASP A 311 4.93 -11.44 -12.31
N VAL A 312 4.73 -11.00 -11.07
CA VAL A 312 4.17 -11.82 -9.98
C VAL A 312 2.66 -11.90 -10.10
N ARG A 313 2.10 -13.11 -9.95
CA ARG A 313 0.65 -13.30 -9.97
C ARG A 313 0.03 -12.85 -8.66
N ASP A 314 -1.14 -12.21 -8.76
CA ASP A 314 -1.96 -11.80 -7.62
C ASP A 314 -2.24 -12.95 -6.64
N GLU A 315 -2.39 -14.16 -7.17
CA GLU A 315 -2.70 -15.38 -6.43
C GLU A 315 -1.60 -15.79 -5.45
N GLU A 316 -0.35 -15.43 -5.73
CA GLU A 316 0.79 -15.73 -4.85
C GLU A 316 0.70 -14.99 -3.50
N TYR A 317 -0.09 -13.91 -3.44
CA TYR A 317 -0.31 -13.12 -2.22
C TYR A 317 -1.58 -13.49 -1.46
N ARG A 318 -2.37 -14.47 -1.94
CA ARG A 318 -3.53 -14.99 -1.22
C ARG A 318 -3.07 -15.93 -0.10
N THR A 319 -3.51 -15.66 1.12
CA THR A 319 -3.39 -16.60 2.23
C THR A 319 -4.60 -17.53 2.24
N SER A 320 -4.35 -18.84 2.25
CA SER A 320 -5.35 -19.91 2.38
C SER A 320 -6.02 -19.96 3.73
#